data_AF-L0AD91-F1
#
_entry.id   AF-L0AD91-F1
#
_cell.length_a   1.000
_cell.length_b   1.000
_cell.length_c   1.000
_cell.angle_alpha   90.00
_cell.angle_beta   90.00
_cell.angle_gamma   90.00
#
_symmetry.space_group_name_H-M   'P 1'
#
loop_
_entity.id
_entity.type
_entity.pdbx_description
1 polymer ?
#
loop_
_entity_poly.entity_id
_entity_poly.type
_entity_poly.pdbx_seq_one_letter_code
_entity_poly.pdbx_strand_id
1 'polypeptide(L)'
;MSISEQYYNYIWECVRNGLKNDGIISLKHYNRLLDNFFKNYKGFFDIPLYLRFYLIVQAFIYTTLDQIIDILMEEDDLKSLEGYFKELLKLLNELRRDIMQEAKEYNVYDKNYEKTLILVDILKSFVERLIK
;
A
#
# COMPACT_ATOMS: atom_id res chain seq x y z
N MET A 1 18.26 6.57 6.84
CA MET A 1 17.12 5.73 6.41
C MET A 1 16.22 6.60 5.55
N SER A 2 16.04 6.27 4.28
CA SER A 2 15.20 7.06 3.36
C SER A 2 13.72 6.97 3.76
N ILE A 3 12.88 7.87 3.22
CA ILE A 3 11.43 7.80 3.44
C ILE A 3 10.87 6.49 2.87
N SER A 4 11.36 6.08 1.69
CA SER A 4 10.96 4.80 1.08
C SER A 4 11.27 3.61 2.00
N GLU A 5 12.45 3.57 2.63
CA GLU A 5 12.84 2.51 3.58
C GLU A 5 11.96 2.49 4.84
N GLN A 6 11.64 3.67 5.38
CA GLN A 6 10.77 3.79 6.55
C GLN A 6 9.37 3.24 6.25
N TYR A 7 8.80 3.62 5.10
CA TYR A 7 7.46 3.18 4.70
C TYR A 7 7.44 1.68 4.40
N TYR A 8 8.46 1.17 3.71
CA TYR A 8 8.61 -0.26 3.44
C TYR A 8 8.68 -1.08 4.73
N ASN A 9 9.49 -0.65 5.70
CA ASN A 9 9.61 -1.31 7.01
C ASN A 9 8.28 -1.27 7.76
N TYR A 10 7.58 -0.13 7.75
CA TYR A 10 6.28 0.02 8.39
C TYR A 10 5.22 -0.91 7.79
N ILE A 11 5.17 -1.01 6.45
CA ILE A 11 4.27 -1.94 5.75
C ILE A 11 4.51 -3.36 6.24
N TRP A 12 5.76 -3.83 6.26
CA TRP A 12 6.07 -5.19 6.70
C TRP A 12 5.85 -5.42 8.19
N GLU A 13 6.04 -4.39 9.03
CA GLU A 13 5.64 -4.44 10.44
C GLU A 13 4.13 -4.69 10.57
N CYS A 14 3.32 -3.94 9.82
CA CYS A 14 1.87 -4.10 9.80
C CYS A 14 1.45 -5.48 9.26
N VAL A 15 2.16 -6.03 8.26
CA VAL A 15 1.89 -7.39 7.75
C VAL A 15 2.11 -8.45 8.83
N ARG A 16 3.15 -8.28 9.66
CA ARG A 16 3.48 -9.23 10.73
C ARG A 16 2.54 -9.08 11.92
N ASN A 17 2.18 -7.86 12.30
CA ASN A 17 1.59 -7.55 13.60
C ASN A 17 0.15 -7.03 13.55
N GLY A 18 -0.37 -6.73 12.35
CA GLY A 18 -1.60 -5.98 12.17
C GLY A 18 -1.39 -4.48 12.39
N LEU A 19 -2.39 -3.67 12.03
CA LEU A 19 -2.40 -2.23 12.25
C LEU A 19 -3.20 -1.90 13.51
N LYS A 20 -2.64 -1.09 14.41
CA LYS A 20 -3.27 -0.75 15.70
C LYS A 20 -3.65 0.72 15.85
N ASN A 21 -2.96 1.62 15.14
CA ASN A 21 -3.12 3.07 15.22
C ASN A 21 -3.01 3.66 13.80
N ASP A 22 -3.60 4.83 13.58
CA ASP A 22 -3.42 5.61 12.35
C ASP A 22 -1.96 6.08 12.21
N GLY A 23 -1.52 6.26 10.97
CA GLY A 23 -0.18 6.75 10.62
C GLY A 23 0.02 6.76 9.11
N ILE A 24 1.07 6.09 8.62
CA ILE A 24 1.31 5.88 7.19
C ILE A 24 0.14 5.15 6.52
N ILE A 25 -0.59 4.33 7.28
CA ILE A 25 -1.81 3.65 6.85
C ILE A 25 -2.94 4.08 7.77
N SER A 26 -4.10 4.41 7.18
CA SER A 26 -5.30 4.72 7.94
C SER A 26 -5.97 3.45 8.47
N LEU A 27 -6.29 3.45 9.77
CA LEU A 27 -7.09 2.43 10.43
C LEU A 27 -8.46 2.27 9.77
N LYS A 28 -9.06 3.35 9.29
CA LYS A 28 -10.35 3.31 8.61
C LYS A 28 -10.28 2.45 7.34
N HIS A 29 -9.28 2.69 6.48
CA HIS A 29 -9.09 1.90 5.26
C HIS A 29 -8.71 0.45 5.58
N TYR A 30 -7.80 0.27 6.53
CA TYR A 30 -7.37 -1.05 6.99
C TYR A 30 -8.55 -1.88 7.51
N ASN A 31 -9.33 -1.36 8.46
CA ASN A 31 -10.45 -2.08 9.06
C ASN A 31 -11.51 -2.43 8.03
N ARG A 32 -11.87 -1.48 7.14
CA ARG A 32 -12.82 -1.72 6.05
C ARG A 32 -12.38 -2.87 5.13
N LEU A 33 -11.08 -2.98 4.85
CA LEU A 33 -10.55 -4.08 4.05
C LEU A 33 -10.50 -5.38 4.85
N LEU A 34 -10.03 -5.32 6.10
CA LEU A 34 -9.92 -6.46 7.02
C LEU A 34 -11.27 -7.16 7.23
N ASP A 35 -12.37 -6.41 7.33
CA ASP A 35 -13.74 -6.95 7.43
C ASP A 35 -14.09 -7.91 6.28
N ASN A 36 -13.54 -7.70 5.08
CA ASN A 36 -13.74 -8.63 3.97
C ASN A 36 -12.98 -9.95 4.15
N PHE A 37 -11.80 -9.89 4.79
CA PHE A 37 -11.03 -11.09 5.11
C PHE A 37 -11.68 -11.88 6.26
N PHE A 38 -12.28 -11.19 7.24
CA PHE A 38 -13.00 -11.86 8.34
C PHE A 38 -14.24 -12.66 7.92
N LYS A 39 -14.69 -12.53 6.68
CA LYS A 39 -15.70 -13.44 6.10
C LYS A 39 -15.18 -14.89 5.95
N ASN A 40 -13.86 -15.04 5.82
CA ASN A 40 -13.20 -16.34 5.57
C ASN A 40 -12.20 -16.74 6.67
N TYR A 41 -11.79 -15.80 7.54
CA TYR A 41 -10.76 -16.02 8.57
C TYR A 41 -11.26 -15.55 9.94
N LYS A 42 -10.89 -16.24 11.02
CA LYS A 42 -11.40 -15.93 12.38
C LYS A 42 -10.67 -14.76 13.05
N GLY A 43 -9.46 -14.46 12.61
CA GLY A 43 -8.65 -13.36 13.09
C GLY A 43 -7.52 -13.01 12.14
N PHE A 44 -6.84 -11.89 12.38
CA PHE A 44 -5.79 -11.38 11.49
C PHE A 44 -4.67 -12.40 11.29
N PHE A 45 -4.26 -13.08 12.35
CA PHE A 45 -3.17 -14.07 12.30
C PHE A 45 -3.55 -15.38 11.60
N ASP A 46 -4.84 -15.64 11.39
CA ASP A 46 -5.33 -16.80 10.62
C ASP A 46 -5.26 -16.54 9.10
N ILE A 47 -5.11 -15.28 8.70
CA ILE A 47 -4.95 -14.91 7.30
C ILE A 47 -3.55 -15.37 6.83
N PRO A 48 -3.40 -16.04 5.69
CA PRO A 48 -2.09 -16.34 5.10
C PRO A 48 -1.20 -15.10 4.95
N LEU A 49 0.11 -15.26 5.12
CA LEU A 49 1.05 -14.12 5.12
C LEU A 49 0.97 -13.28 3.84
N TYR A 50 0.92 -13.93 2.67
CA TYR A 50 0.78 -13.24 1.38
C TYR A 50 -0.53 -12.46 1.27
N LEU A 51 -1.64 -12.97 1.85
CA LEU A 51 -2.91 -12.24 1.90
C LEU A 51 -2.87 -11.06 2.88
N ARG A 52 -2.14 -11.19 4.01
CA ARG A 52 -1.87 -10.05 4.89
C ARG A 52 -1.07 -8.98 4.15
N PHE A 53 -0.06 -9.37 3.38
CA PHE A 53 0.68 -8.45 2.53
C PHE A 53 -0.24 -7.70 1.56
N TYR A 54 -1.11 -8.40 0.83
CA TYR A 54 -2.07 -7.76 -0.07
C TYR A 54 -3.04 -6.83 0.66
N LEU A 55 -3.57 -7.24 1.83
CA LEU A 55 -4.42 -6.40 2.67
C LEU A 55 -3.72 -5.08 3.05
N ILE A 56 -2.50 -5.17 3.57
CA ILE A 56 -1.75 -3.99 4.03
C ILE A 56 -1.39 -3.08 2.86
N VAL A 57 -0.92 -3.64 1.74
CA VAL A 57 -0.61 -2.84 0.55
C VAL A 57 -1.87 -2.14 0.04
N GLN A 58 -3.01 -2.82 -0.06
CA GLN A 58 -4.25 -2.17 -0.47
C GLN A 58 -4.62 -1.02 0.48
N ALA A 59 -4.50 -1.21 1.80
CA ALA A 59 -4.79 -0.17 2.78
C ALA A 59 -3.84 1.04 2.64
N PHE A 60 -2.55 0.78 2.40
CA PHE A 60 -1.54 1.80 2.12
C PHE A 60 -1.88 2.60 0.86
N ILE A 61 -2.25 1.93 -0.23
CA ILE A 61 -2.60 2.61 -1.49
C ILE A 61 -3.81 3.53 -1.32
N TYR A 62 -4.88 3.09 -0.64
CA TYR A 62 -6.04 3.96 -0.39
C TYR A 62 -5.68 5.16 0.49
N THR A 63 -4.90 4.94 1.55
CA THR A 63 -4.45 6.03 2.42
C THR A 63 -3.59 7.04 1.65
N THR A 64 -2.68 6.56 0.82
CA THR A 64 -1.79 7.40 0.02
C THR A 64 -2.56 8.18 -1.04
N LEU A 65 -3.58 7.57 -1.67
CA LEU A 65 -4.44 8.28 -2.62
C LEU A 65 -5.18 9.44 -1.95
N ASP A 66 -5.77 9.22 -0.78
CA ASP A 66 -6.44 10.29 -0.02
C ASP A 66 -5.44 11.42 0.31
N GLN A 67 -4.24 11.07 0.82
CA GLN A 67 -3.21 12.06 1.12
C GLN A 67 -2.76 12.87 -0.09
N ILE A 68 -2.61 12.23 -1.26
CA ILE A 68 -2.25 12.97 -2.47
C ILE A 68 -3.40 13.88 -2.91
N ILE A 69 -4.66 13.44 -2.79
CA ILE A 69 -5.81 14.29 -3.11
C ILE A 69 -5.82 15.52 -2.20
N ASP A 70 -5.60 15.34 -0.89
CA ASP A 70 -5.53 16.44 0.07
C ASP A 70 -4.39 17.42 -0.29
N ILE A 71 -3.19 16.91 -0.59
CA ILE A 71 -2.06 17.72 -1.09
C ILE A 71 -2.46 18.51 -2.33
N LEU A 72 -3.11 17.89 -3.32
CA LEU A 72 -3.51 18.57 -4.54
C LEU A 72 -4.59 19.64 -4.32
N MET A 73 -5.34 19.56 -3.22
CA MET A 73 -6.36 20.55 -2.85
C MET A 73 -5.78 21.71 -2.03
N GLU A 74 -4.75 21.44 -1.21
CA GLU A 74 -4.21 22.39 -0.23
C GLU A 74 -2.91 23.07 -0.69
N GLU A 75 -2.10 22.42 -1.54
CA GLU A 75 -0.77 22.89 -1.91
C GLU A 75 -0.74 23.54 -3.29
N ASP A 76 -0.36 24.83 -3.31
CA ASP A 76 -0.21 25.62 -4.54
C ASP A 76 1.11 25.31 -5.29
N ASP A 77 2.15 24.80 -4.60
CA ASP A 77 3.46 24.49 -5.19
C ASP A 77 3.86 23.01 -5.06
N LEU A 78 3.32 22.19 -5.97
CA LEU A 78 3.63 20.77 -6.07
C LEU A 78 5.10 20.47 -6.40
N LYS A 79 5.88 21.43 -6.94
CA LYS A 79 7.30 21.19 -7.25
C LYS A 79 8.13 20.99 -5.99
N SER A 80 7.76 21.66 -4.90
CA SER A 80 8.41 21.46 -3.60
C SER A 80 8.29 20.01 -3.10
N LEU A 81 7.28 19.26 -3.55
CA LEU A 81 6.99 17.87 -3.19
C LEU A 81 7.52 16.85 -4.21
N GLU A 82 8.21 17.27 -5.27
CA GLU A 82 8.75 16.36 -6.30
C GLU A 82 9.65 15.28 -5.69
N GLY A 83 10.47 15.63 -4.69
CA GLY A 83 11.32 14.69 -3.97
C GLY A 83 10.52 13.63 -3.21
N TYR A 84 9.42 14.02 -2.58
CA TYR A 84 8.51 13.09 -1.92
C TYR A 84 7.87 12.13 -2.93
N PHE A 85 7.35 12.65 -4.05
CA PHE A 85 6.75 11.81 -5.08
C PHE A 85 7.75 10.83 -5.71
N LYS A 86 9.03 11.20 -5.87
CA LYS A 86 10.09 10.29 -6.32
C LYS A 86 10.34 9.13 -5.34
N GLU A 87 10.40 9.43 -4.04
CA GLU A 87 10.55 8.39 -3.00
C GLU A 87 9.33 7.46 -2.96
N LEU A 88 8.12 8.02 -3.09
CA LEU A 88 6.88 7.24 -3.19
C LEU A 88 6.88 6.34 -4.43
N LEU A 89 7.30 6.86 -5.58
CA LEU A 89 7.40 6.09 -6.82
C LEU A 89 8.38 4.92 -6.70
N LYS A 90 9.51 5.13 -6.03
CA LYS A 90 10.48 4.07 -5.73
C LYS A 90 9.83 2.96 -4.88
N LEU A 91 9.14 3.33 -3.80
CA LEU A 91 8.43 2.39 -2.95
C LEU A 91 7.37 1.60 -3.74
N LEU A 92 6.58 2.26 -4.59
CA LEU A 92 5.55 1.58 -5.39
C LEU A 92 6.15 0.54 -6.36
N ASN A 93 7.32 0.82 -6.93
CA ASN A 93 8.03 -0.15 -7.76
C ASN A 93 8.51 -1.37 -6.95
N GLU A 94 9.00 -1.15 -5.74
CA GLU A 94 9.41 -2.23 -4.82
C GLU A 94 8.21 -3.09 -4.41
N LEU A 95 7.11 -2.46 -3.98
CA LEU A 95 5.88 -3.17 -3.63
C LEU A 95 5.31 -3.97 -4.80
N ARG A 96 5.30 -3.39 -6.01
CA ARG A 96 4.87 -4.08 -7.22
C ARG A 96 5.68 -5.34 -7.49
N ARG A 97 7.01 -5.26 -7.37
CA ARG A 97 7.91 -6.40 -7.55
C ARG A 97 7.60 -7.49 -6.51
N ASP A 98 7.44 -7.09 -5.25
CA ASP A 98 7.20 -8.03 -4.16
C ASP A 98 5.84 -8.73 -4.32
N ILE A 99 4.79 -8.02 -4.79
CA ILE A 99 3.49 -8.65 -5.13
C ILE A 99 3.65 -9.75 -6.18
N MET A 100 4.42 -9.50 -7.24
CA MET A 100 4.68 -10.50 -8.28
C MET A 100 5.51 -11.67 -7.77
N GLN A 101 6.47 -11.40 -6.87
CA GLN A 101 7.30 -12.43 -6.27
C GLN A 101 6.49 -13.34 -5.35
N GLU A 102 5.67 -12.78 -4.46
CA GLU A 102 4.79 -13.52 -3.55
C GLU A 102 3.82 -14.39 -4.34
N ALA A 103 3.17 -13.84 -5.37
CA ALA A 103 2.29 -14.62 -6.25
C ALA A 103 2.98 -15.83 -6.88
N LYS A 104 4.24 -15.66 -7.29
CA LYS A 104 5.05 -16.76 -7.86
C LYS A 104 5.45 -17.77 -6.79
N GLU A 105 5.91 -17.32 -5.63
CA GLU A 105 6.40 -18.17 -4.54
C GLU A 105 5.29 -19.04 -3.94
N TYR A 106 4.12 -18.44 -3.69
CA TYR A 106 2.96 -19.15 -3.15
C TYR A 106 2.08 -19.79 -4.24
N ASN A 107 2.41 -19.58 -5.52
CA ASN A 107 1.62 -20.00 -6.68
C ASN A 107 0.15 -19.53 -6.60
N VAL A 108 -0.05 -18.24 -6.28
CA VAL A 108 -1.36 -17.62 -6.09
C VAL A 108 -1.54 -16.43 -7.03
N TYR A 109 -2.50 -16.57 -7.94
CA TYR A 109 -2.94 -15.52 -8.88
C TYR A 109 -4.44 -15.29 -8.69
N ASP A 110 -4.84 -15.05 -7.45
CA ASP A 110 -6.23 -14.86 -7.07
C ASP A 110 -6.71 -13.41 -7.30
N LYS A 111 -7.98 -13.15 -6.99
CA LYS A 111 -8.55 -11.80 -7.09
C LYS A 111 -7.83 -10.77 -6.20
N ASN A 112 -7.24 -11.19 -5.09
CA ASN A 112 -6.52 -10.26 -4.21
C ASN A 112 -5.19 -9.86 -4.83
N TYR A 113 -4.47 -10.80 -5.43
CA TYR A 113 -3.27 -10.52 -6.23
C TYR A 113 -3.59 -9.52 -7.35
N GLU A 114 -4.57 -9.85 -8.21
CA GLU A 114 -4.93 -9.02 -9.37
C GLU A 114 -5.32 -7.61 -8.93
N LYS A 115 -6.20 -7.50 -7.93
CA LYS A 115 -6.64 -6.22 -7.39
C LYS A 115 -5.48 -5.40 -6.82
N THR A 116 -4.59 -6.03 -6.06
CA THR A 116 -3.45 -5.33 -5.44
C THR A 116 -2.50 -4.80 -6.50
N LEU A 117 -2.19 -5.61 -7.51
CA LEU A 117 -1.31 -5.21 -8.61
C LEU A 117 -1.90 -4.03 -9.40
N ILE A 118 -3.20 -4.09 -9.74
CA ILE A 118 -3.89 -3.00 -10.43
C ILE A 118 -3.87 -1.70 -9.61
N LEU A 119 -4.14 -1.77 -8.30
CA LEU A 119 -4.14 -0.60 -7.43
C LEU A 119 -2.77 0.07 -7.36
N VAL A 120 -1.70 -0.73 -7.24
CA VAL A 120 -0.32 -0.21 -7.27
C VAL A 120 -0.02 0.44 -8.62
N ASP A 121 -0.39 -0.19 -9.74
CA ASP A 121 -0.14 0.34 -11.08
C ASP A 121 -0.92 1.64 -11.35
N ILE A 122 -2.14 1.78 -10.83
CA ILE A 122 -2.93 3.01 -10.90
C ILE A 122 -2.23 4.14 -10.12
N LEU A 123 -1.91 3.91 -8.84
CA LEU A 123 -1.28 4.95 -8.03
C LEU A 123 0.10 5.33 -8.58
N LYS A 124 0.88 4.35 -9.04
CA LYS A 124 2.16 4.58 -9.70
C LYS A 124 2.00 5.51 -10.90
N SER A 125 1.08 5.18 -11.81
CA SER A 125 0.80 5.98 -13.00
C SER A 125 0.35 7.40 -12.66
N PHE A 126 -0.34 7.57 -11.55
CA PHE A 126 -0.76 8.87 -11.04
C PHE A 126 0.43 9.68 -10.51
N VAL A 127 1.25 9.10 -9.63
CA VAL A 127 2.46 9.72 -9.07
C VAL A 127 3.46 10.11 -10.17
N GLU A 128 3.65 9.26 -11.18
CA GLU A 128 4.51 9.57 -12.34
C GLU A 128 4.08 10.82 -13.11
N ARG A 129 2.80 11.19 -13.06
CA ARG A 129 2.29 12.43 -13.68
C ARG A 129 2.55 13.67 -12.82
N LEU A 130 2.70 13.50 -11.51
CA LEU A 130 2.96 14.60 -10.57
C LEU A 130 4.43 15.04 -10.53
N ILE A 131 5.33 14.21 -11.09
CA ILE A 131 6.79 14.47 -11.13
C ILE A 131 7.21 15.17 -12.44
N LYS A 132 6.32 15.30 -13.44
CA LYS A 132 6.63 15.90 -14.75
C LYS A 132 6.44 17.41 -14.76
#